data_AF-A0A9J6G8S6-F1
#
_entry.id   AF-A0A9J6G8S6-F1
#
_cell.length_a   1.000
_cell.length_b   1.000
_cell.length_c   1.000
_cell.angle_alpha   90.00
_cell.angle_beta   90.00
_cell.angle_gamma   90.00
#
_symmetry.space_group_name_H-M   'P 1'
#
loop_
_entity.id
_entity.type
_entity.pdbx_description
1 polymer ?
#
loop_
_entity_poly.entity_id
_entity_poly.type
_entity_poly.pdbx_seq_one_letter_code
_entity_poly.pdbx_strand_id
1 'polypeptide(L)'
;MAKNFGNVFQRFIYETERFNGVAKLLKVLGSTIDGFALPVKAEHKQFLVKVLLPLHKPECFEHYHAQRTYCLHKFVGKNATLAEEVVKGLLMFWPKICSEKEFRFLQDIENILYVAAPTQFAKIKDALFTQVAKCLCNPQCYVAERALYLWKNDYILSLIKEQQPDGDVADIPGDVLRF
;
A
#
# COMPACT_ATOMS: atom_id res chain seq x y z
N MET A 1 -10.10 -11.08 -20.93
CA MET A 1 -10.07 -11.55 -19.53
C MET A 1 -10.07 -10.39 -18.53
N ALA A 2 -9.15 -9.41 -18.63
CA ALA A 2 -9.09 -8.25 -17.72
C ALA A 2 -10.38 -7.41 -17.65
N LYS A 3 -11.10 -7.22 -18.77
CA LYS A 3 -12.40 -6.52 -18.79
C LYS A 3 -13.47 -7.20 -17.93
N ASN A 4 -13.53 -8.54 -17.94
CA ASN A 4 -14.55 -9.27 -17.18
C ASN A 4 -14.27 -9.22 -15.67
N PHE A 5 -13.01 -9.35 -15.26
CA PHE A 5 -12.60 -9.13 -13.87
C PHE A 5 -12.89 -7.70 -13.41
N GLY A 6 -12.57 -6.71 -14.25
CA GLY A 6 -12.81 -5.30 -13.96
C GLY A 6 -14.29 -5.03 -13.65
N ASN A 7 -15.21 -5.51 -14.47
CA ASN A 7 -16.64 -5.29 -14.29
C ASN A 7 -17.17 -5.93 -12.99
N VAL A 8 -16.74 -7.16 -12.67
CA VAL A 8 -17.16 -7.85 -11.44
C VAL A 8 -16.66 -7.12 -10.20
N PHE A 9 -15.39 -6.71 -10.18
CA PHE A 9 -14.83 -5.97 -9.05
C PHE A 9 -15.44 -4.58 -8.92
N GLN A 10 -15.67 -3.86 -10.02
CA GLN A 10 -16.32 -2.54 -9.98
C GLN A 10 -17.73 -2.63 -9.39
N ARG A 11 -18.53 -3.62 -9.83
CA ARG A 11 -19.84 -3.89 -9.26
C ARG A 11 -19.76 -4.22 -7.77
N PHE A 12 -18.80 -5.05 -7.37
CA PHE A 12 -18.56 -5.37 -5.97
C PHE A 12 -18.20 -4.12 -5.14
N ILE A 13 -17.29 -3.27 -5.62
CA ILE A 13 -16.82 -2.08 -4.91
C ILE A 13 -17.90 -1.01 -4.77
N TYR A 14 -18.69 -0.78 -5.83
CA TYR A 14 -19.55 0.41 -5.93
C TYR A 14 -21.05 0.12 -5.81
N GLU A 15 -21.49 -1.13 -5.95
CA GLU A 15 -22.92 -1.47 -5.90
C GLU A 15 -23.29 -2.44 -4.79
N THR A 16 -22.57 -3.55 -4.64
CA THR A 16 -23.08 -4.67 -3.83
C THR A 16 -22.36 -4.89 -2.51
N GLU A 17 -21.05 -4.69 -2.46
CA GLU A 17 -20.15 -5.15 -1.38
C GLU A 17 -20.36 -6.62 -0.95
N ARG A 18 -21.05 -7.40 -1.78
CA ARG A 18 -21.49 -8.77 -1.51
C ARG A 18 -21.09 -9.66 -2.66
N PHE A 19 -19.97 -10.35 -2.48
CA PHE A 19 -19.50 -11.38 -3.41
C PHE A 19 -18.48 -12.30 -2.72
N ASN A 20 -18.85 -13.55 -2.46
CA ASN A 20 -17.96 -14.49 -1.75
C ASN A 20 -16.75 -14.96 -2.59
N GLY A 21 -16.72 -14.63 -3.89
CA GLY A 21 -15.67 -15.05 -4.81
C GLY A 21 -14.46 -14.11 -4.91
N VAL A 22 -14.45 -12.95 -4.23
CA VAL A 22 -13.41 -11.92 -4.40
C VAL A 22 -12.00 -12.49 -4.19
N ALA A 23 -11.77 -13.20 -3.07
CA ALA A 23 -10.47 -13.77 -2.75
C ALA A 23 -9.98 -14.78 -3.80
N LYS A 24 -10.89 -15.63 -4.31
CA LYS A 24 -10.57 -16.62 -5.35
C LYS A 24 -10.22 -15.94 -6.67
N LEU A 25 -10.96 -14.90 -7.07
CA LEU A 25 -10.65 -14.13 -8.27
C LEU A 25 -9.30 -13.40 -8.14
N LEU A 26 -9.02 -12.80 -6.98
CA LEU A 26 -7.73 -12.16 -6.71
C LEU A 26 -6.57 -13.15 -6.75
N LYS A 27 -6.76 -14.39 -6.26
CA LYS A 27 -5.73 -15.43 -6.38
C LYS A 27 -5.38 -15.73 -7.85
N VAL A 28 -6.39 -15.86 -8.70
CA VAL A 28 -6.19 -16.06 -10.16
C VAL A 28 -5.54 -14.83 -10.79
N LEU A 29 -5.96 -13.63 -10.38
CA LEU A 29 -5.37 -12.38 -10.85
C LEU A 29 -3.88 -12.31 -10.49
N GLY A 30 -3.49 -12.68 -9.27
CA GLY A 30 -2.09 -12.70 -8.84
C GLY A 30 -1.20 -13.54 -9.77
N SER A 31 -1.66 -14.76 -10.10
CA SER A 31 -0.96 -15.62 -11.07
C SER A 31 -0.95 -15.03 -12.49
N THR A 32 -2.00 -14.28 -12.86
CA THR A 32 -2.04 -13.57 -14.15
C THR A 32 -1.01 -12.44 -14.21
N ILE A 33 -0.84 -11.69 -13.11
CA ILE A 33 0.14 -10.60 -12.98
C ILE A 33 1.57 -11.15 -13.16
N ASP A 34 1.86 -12.34 -12.63
CA ASP A 34 3.16 -12.99 -12.81
C ASP A 34 3.52 -13.20 -14.30
N GLY A 35 2.51 -13.45 -15.14
CA GLY A 35 2.66 -13.60 -16.60
C GLY A 35 2.73 -12.30 -17.40
N PHE A 36 2.66 -11.12 -16.76
CA PHE A 36 2.75 -9.86 -17.49
C PHE A 36 4.11 -9.69 -18.16
N ALA A 37 4.07 -9.38 -19.46
CA ALA A 37 5.22 -8.94 -20.22
C ALA A 37 5.69 -7.56 -19.73
N LEU A 38 7.00 -7.33 -19.81
CA LEU A 38 7.61 -6.04 -19.53
C LEU A 38 7.90 -5.30 -20.85
N PRO A 39 7.67 -3.98 -20.93
CA PRO A 39 7.11 -3.12 -19.88
C PRO A 39 5.61 -3.37 -19.64
N VAL A 40 5.16 -3.17 -18.39
CA VAL A 40 3.75 -3.34 -18.01
C VAL A 40 2.86 -2.43 -18.85
N LYS A 41 1.90 -3.02 -19.56
CA LYS A 41 0.97 -2.30 -20.44
C LYS A 41 0.12 -1.27 -19.68
N ALA A 42 -0.22 -0.17 -20.37
CA ALA A 42 -1.03 0.91 -19.80
C ALA A 42 -2.40 0.44 -19.28
N GLU A 43 -3.04 -0.51 -19.96
CA GLU A 43 -4.30 -1.11 -19.52
C GLU A 43 -4.19 -1.82 -18.16
N HIS A 44 -3.07 -2.47 -17.86
CA HIS A 44 -2.84 -3.11 -16.57
C HIS A 44 -2.60 -2.04 -15.49
N LYS A 45 -1.84 -0.99 -15.80
CA LYS A 45 -1.67 0.16 -14.87
C LYS A 45 -3.01 0.82 -14.54
N GLN A 46 -3.88 0.98 -15.53
CA GLN A 46 -5.24 1.48 -15.30
C GLN A 46 -6.06 0.53 -14.43
N PHE A 47 -5.92 -0.79 -14.61
CA PHE A 47 -6.58 -1.78 -13.76
C PHE A 47 -6.13 -1.66 -12.29
N LEU A 48 -4.82 -1.48 -12.04
CA LEU A 48 -4.29 -1.24 -10.69
C LEU A 48 -5.01 -0.06 -10.02
N VAL A 49 -5.06 1.09 -10.70
CA VAL A 49 -5.60 2.33 -10.14
C VAL A 49 -7.13 2.33 -10.05
N LYS A 50 -7.82 1.82 -11.06
CA LYS A 50 -9.30 1.89 -11.14
C LYS A 50 -10.03 0.73 -10.49
N VAL A 51 -9.33 -0.38 -10.21
CA VAL A 51 -9.95 -1.60 -9.70
C VAL A 51 -9.22 -2.12 -8.46
N LEU A 52 -7.93 -2.43 -8.56
CA LEU A 52 -7.22 -3.11 -7.46
C LEU A 52 -7.05 -2.21 -6.21
N LEU A 53 -6.72 -0.93 -6.39
CA LEU A 53 -6.64 0.03 -5.29
C LEU A 53 -8.02 0.30 -4.66
N PRO A 54 -9.10 0.57 -5.41
CA PRO A 54 -10.44 0.73 -4.85
C PRO A 54 -10.99 -0.49 -4.09
N LEU A 55 -10.45 -1.70 -4.26
CA LEU A 55 -10.78 -2.86 -3.40
C LEU A 55 -10.37 -2.66 -1.93
N HIS A 56 -9.73 -1.56 -1.55
CA HIS A 56 -9.54 -1.21 -0.15
C HIS A 56 -10.76 -0.50 0.45
N LYS A 57 -11.72 -0.03 -0.36
CA LYS A 57 -12.88 0.70 0.12
C LYS A 57 -13.88 -0.18 0.88
N PRO A 58 -14.32 -1.35 0.36
CA PRO A 58 -15.38 -2.14 1.00
C PRO A 58 -15.07 -2.51 2.46
N GLU A 59 -16.10 -2.65 3.28
CA GLU A 59 -15.96 -2.97 4.70
C GLU A 59 -15.57 -4.43 4.94
N CYS A 60 -16.00 -5.35 4.07
CA CYS A 60 -15.74 -6.79 4.17
C CYS A 60 -14.31 -7.22 3.78
N PHE A 61 -13.31 -6.39 4.07
CA PHE A 61 -11.93 -6.51 3.56
C PHE A 61 -11.19 -7.78 4.05
N GLU A 62 -11.53 -8.28 5.24
CA GLU A 62 -10.82 -9.38 5.90
C GLU A 62 -10.75 -10.65 5.02
N HIS A 63 -11.83 -10.94 4.30
CA HIS A 63 -11.97 -12.15 3.50
C HIS A 63 -10.98 -12.24 2.32
N TYR A 64 -10.43 -11.12 1.87
CA TYR A 64 -9.63 -11.06 0.65
C TYR A 64 -8.34 -10.24 0.79
N HIS A 65 -8.04 -9.71 1.98
CA HIS A 65 -6.88 -8.84 2.20
C HIS A 65 -5.58 -9.50 1.74
N ALA A 66 -5.31 -10.75 2.15
CA ALA A 66 -4.07 -11.45 1.82
C ALA A 66 -3.85 -11.57 0.30
N GLN A 67 -4.90 -11.90 -0.46
CA GLN A 67 -4.82 -12.03 -1.91
C GLN A 67 -4.70 -10.66 -2.60
N ARG A 68 -5.32 -9.61 -2.04
CA ARG A 68 -5.18 -8.23 -2.52
C ARG A 68 -3.76 -7.71 -2.31
N THR A 69 -3.20 -7.86 -1.11
CA THR A 69 -1.81 -7.50 -0.76
C THR A 69 -0.83 -8.20 -1.69
N TYR A 70 -1.02 -9.51 -1.91
CA TYR A 70 -0.21 -10.29 -2.84
C TYR A 70 -0.25 -9.70 -4.26
N CYS A 71 -1.45 -9.35 -4.76
CA CYS A 71 -1.57 -8.75 -6.09
C CYS A 71 -0.86 -7.39 -6.17
N LEU A 72 -1.01 -6.52 -5.17
CA LEU A 72 -0.33 -5.22 -5.14
C LEU A 72 1.20 -5.38 -5.17
N HIS A 73 1.74 -6.23 -4.30
CA HIS A 73 3.17 -6.50 -4.21
C HIS A 73 3.73 -7.03 -5.53
N LYS A 74 3.04 -8.00 -6.17
CA LYS A 74 3.42 -8.50 -7.51
C LYS A 74 3.38 -7.40 -8.57
N PHE A 75 2.38 -6.53 -8.52
CA PHE A 75 2.23 -5.45 -9.49
C PHE A 75 3.38 -4.45 -9.42
N VAL A 76 3.75 -4.03 -8.19
CA VAL A 76 4.89 -3.14 -7.97
C VAL A 76 6.20 -3.85 -8.27
N GLY A 77 6.34 -5.14 -7.96
CA GLY A 77 7.51 -5.93 -8.34
C GLY A 77 7.73 -6.02 -9.86
N LYS A 78 6.68 -5.92 -10.68
CA LYS A 78 6.81 -5.83 -12.15
C LYS A 78 7.23 -4.44 -12.64
N ASN A 79 6.93 -3.39 -11.88
CA ASN A 79 7.34 -2.03 -12.20
C ASN A 79 7.39 -1.18 -10.91
N ALA A 80 8.59 -1.04 -10.35
CA ALA A 80 8.82 -0.39 -9.06
C ALA A 80 8.42 1.10 -9.05
N THR A 81 8.27 1.73 -10.21
CA THR A 81 7.78 3.12 -10.32
C THR A 81 6.33 3.26 -9.84
N LEU A 82 5.53 2.19 -9.87
CA LEU A 82 4.12 2.19 -9.44
C LEU A 82 3.95 2.26 -7.92
N ALA A 83 5.04 2.15 -7.15
CA ALA A 83 4.97 2.24 -5.70
C ALA A 83 4.41 3.60 -5.23
N GLU A 84 4.75 4.69 -5.94
CA GLU A 84 4.23 6.03 -5.64
C GLU A 84 2.70 6.05 -5.72
N GLU A 85 2.13 5.60 -6.85
CA GLU A 85 0.69 5.58 -7.06
C GLU A 85 -0.04 4.66 -6.08
N VAL A 86 0.55 3.51 -5.75
CA VAL A 86 -0.03 2.57 -4.79
C VAL A 86 -0.09 3.17 -3.39
N VAL A 87 1.03 3.71 -2.89
CA VAL A 87 1.07 4.29 -1.53
C VAL A 87 0.17 5.52 -1.44
N LYS A 88 0.19 6.42 -2.43
CA LYS A 88 -0.73 7.57 -2.48
C LYS A 88 -2.19 7.13 -2.50
N GLY A 89 -2.53 6.07 -3.23
CA GLY A 89 -3.87 5.49 -3.23
C GLY A 89 -4.29 4.91 -1.88
N LEU A 90 -3.38 4.21 -1.18
CA LEU A 90 -3.63 3.71 0.18
C LEU A 90 -3.85 4.85 1.17
N LEU A 91 -3.02 5.90 1.12
CA LEU A 91 -3.19 7.09 1.96
C LEU A 91 -4.51 7.82 1.65
N MET A 92 -4.94 7.86 0.39
CA MET A 92 -6.23 8.42 -0.01
C MET A 92 -7.42 7.64 0.56
N PHE A 93 -7.31 6.32 0.66
CA PHE A 93 -8.36 5.43 1.19
C PHE A 93 -8.17 5.10 2.67
N TRP A 94 -7.35 5.86 3.39
CA TRP A 94 -6.99 5.54 4.77
C TRP A 94 -8.24 5.36 5.66
N PRO A 95 -8.37 4.24 6.40
CA PRO A 95 -9.53 4.00 7.26
C PRO A 95 -9.58 5.02 8.40
N LYS A 96 -10.76 5.61 8.65
CA LYS A 96 -10.96 6.58 9.75
C LYS A 96 -11.63 6.00 10.99
N ILE A 97 -12.27 4.83 10.85
CA ILE A 97 -13.15 4.26 11.89
C ILE A 97 -12.68 2.85 12.31
N CYS A 98 -12.10 2.07 11.40
CA CYS A 98 -11.72 0.69 11.65
C CYS A 98 -10.21 0.55 11.88
N SER A 99 -9.80 0.44 13.15
CA SER A 99 -8.40 0.30 13.55
C SER A 99 -7.73 -0.97 13.04
N GLU A 100 -8.47 -2.08 12.90
CA GLU A 100 -7.92 -3.29 12.27
C GLU A 100 -7.56 -3.04 10.80
N LYS A 101 -8.39 -2.29 10.09
CA LYS A 101 -8.12 -1.92 8.70
C LYS A 101 -6.92 -0.98 8.61
N GLU A 102 -6.74 -0.05 9.56
CA GLU A 102 -5.53 0.78 9.64
C GLU A 102 -4.27 -0.08 9.83
N PHE A 103 -4.32 -1.07 10.73
CA PHE A 103 -3.24 -2.02 10.93
C PHE A 103 -2.87 -2.75 9.62
N ARG A 104 -3.86 -3.21 8.85
CA ARG A 104 -3.61 -3.85 7.54
C ARG A 104 -3.05 -2.89 6.50
N PHE A 105 -3.46 -1.62 6.49
CA PHE A 105 -2.88 -0.63 5.58
C PHE A 105 -1.40 -0.38 5.89
N LEU A 106 -1.02 -0.33 7.17
CA LEU A 106 0.39 -0.27 7.56
C LEU A 106 1.18 -1.50 7.08
N GLN A 107 0.59 -2.69 7.10
CA GLN A 107 1.18 -3.91 6.51
C GLN A 107 1.33 -3.82 4.99
N ASP A 108 0.29 -3.35 4.29
CA ASP A 108 0.33 -3.17 2.85
C ASP A 108 1.42 -2.18 2.45
N ILE A 109 1.56 -1.06 3.16
CA ILE A 109 2.60 -0.07 2.88
C ILE A 109 4.01 -0.64 3.06
N GLU A 110 4.31 -1.32 4.18
CA GLU A 110 5.63 -1.94 4.38
C GLU A 110 6.00 -2.88 3.24
N ASN A 111 5.06 -3.75 2.85
CA ASN A 111 5.25 -4.71 1.77
C ASN A 111 5.49 -4.06 0.40
N ILE A 112 4.94 -2.87 0.18
CA ILE A 112 5.15 -2.10 -1.06
C ILE A 112 6.47 -1.35 -1.02
N LEU A 113 6.84 -0.78 0.11
CA LEU A 113 8.14 -0.12 0.28
C LEU A 113 9.30 -1.08 0.04
N TYR A 114 9.19 -2.33 0.50
CA TYR A 114 10.22 -3.36 0.30
C TYR A 114 10.57 -3.62 -1.19
N VAL A 115 9.64 -3.37 -2.11
CA VAL A 115 9.83 -3.56 -3.57
C VAL A 115 9.83 -2.24 -4.35
N ALA A 116 9.77 -1.10 -3.66
CA ALA A 116 9.79 0.21 -4.28
C ALA A 116 11.22 0.61 -4.70
N ALA A 117 11.34 1.41 -5.75
CA ALA A 117 12.61 2.07 -6.04
C ALA A 117 12.84 3.22 -5.03
N PRO A 118 14.07 3.46 -4.55
CA PRO A 118 14.36 4.54 -3.59
C PRO A 118 13.90 5.92 -4.08
N THR A 119 13.95 6.16 -5.39
CA THR A 119 13.47 7.40 -6.02
C THR A 119 11.97 7.63 -5.87
N GLN A 120 11.16 6.58 -5.71
CA GLN A 120 9.73 6.72 -5.44
C GLN A 120 9.46 7.07 -3.98
N PHE A 121 10.28 6.55 -3.05
CA PHE A 121 10.12 6.85 -1.63
C PHE A 121 10.18 8.36 -1.37
N ALA A 122 11.05 9.08 -2.07
CA ALA A 122 11.22 10.54 -1.96
C ALA A 122 9.92 11.31 -2.16
N LYS A 123 9.03 10.79 -3.02
CA LYS A 123 7.78 11.45 -3.41
C LYS A 123 6.59 11.13 -2.49
N ILE A 124 6.76 10.14 -1.60
CA ILE A 124 5.69 9.64 -0.71
C ILE A 124 6.01 9.82 0.77
N LYS A 125 7.29 9.97 1.14
CA LYS A 125 7.75 9.95 2.54
C LYS A 125 7.00 10.94 3.44
N ASP A 126 6.80 12.18 3.00
CA ASP A 126 6.22 13.22 3.86
C ASP A 126 4.76 12.92 4.18
N ALA A 127 3.98 12.53 3.17
CA ALA A 127 2.59 12.13 3.32
C ALA A 127 2.47 10.83 4.14
N LEU A 128 3.37 9.87 3.90
CA LEU A 128 3.43 8.62 4.65
C LEU A 128 3.70 8.88 6.12
N PHE A 129 4.75 9.61 6.46
CA PHE A 129 5.15 9.85 7.84
C PHE A 129 4.18 10.74 8.60
N THR A 130 3.51 11.67 7.91
CA THR A 130 2.36 12.39 8.48
C THR A 130 1.26 11.41 8.92
N GLN A 131 0.99 10.37 8.14
CA GLN A 131 0.00 9.36 8.49
C GLN A 131 0.49 8.41 9.58
N VAL A 132 1.75 7.97 9.53
CA VAL A 132 2.37 7.13 10.57
C VAL A 132 2.36 7.83 11.93
N ALA A 133 2.65 9.13 11.98
CA ALA A 133 2.56 9.92 13.22
C ALA A 133 1.16 9.89 13.85
N LYS A 134 0.10 9.98 13.03
CA LYS A 134 -1.28 9.83 13.53
C LYS A 134 -1.54 8.44 14.09
N CYS A 135 -1.00 7.40 13.44
CA CYS A 135 -1.14 6.02 13.90
C CYS A 135 -0.37 5.75 15.20
N LEU A 136 0.78 6.39 15.44
CA LEU A 136 1.50 6.34 16.72
C LEU A 136 0.67 6.89 17.89
N CYS A 137 -0.21 7.86 17.61
CA CYS A 137 -1.15 8.42 18.58
C CYS A 137 -2.50 7.68 18.63
N ASN A 138 -2.64 6.53 17.97
CA ASN A 138 -3.91 5.80 17.95
C ASN A 138 -4.20 5.19 19.33
N PRO A 139 -5.42 5.31 19.87
CA PRO A 139 -5.77 4.74 21.17
C PRO A 139 -5.68 3.21 21.19
N GLN A 140 -5.77 2.55 20.03
CA GLN A 140 -5.56 1.11 19.90
C GLN A 140 -4.06 0.81 19.86
N CYS A 141 -3.54 0.23 20.95
CA CYS A 141 -2.11 -0.03 21.12
C CYS A 141 -1.48 -0.82 19.97
N TYR A 142 -2.18 -1.83 19.43
CA TYR A 142 -1.66 -2.65 18.32
C TYR A 142 -1.46 -1.86 17.01
N VAL A 143 -2.21 -0.77 16.79
CA VAL A 143 -2.00 0.12 15.63
C VAL A 143 -0.76 0.99 15.86
N ALA A 144 -0.62 1.56 17.05
CA ALA A 144 0.53 2.37 17.42
C ALA A 144 1.83 1.56 17.40
N GLU A 145 1.83 0.36 17.98
CA GLU A 145 2.97 -0.56 17.95
C GLU A 145 3.35 -0.92 16.50
N ARG A 146 2.36 -1.19 15.64
CA ARG A 146 2.60 -1.48 14.23
C ARG A 146 3.22 -0.29 13.48
N ALA A 147 2.74 0.92 13.75
CA ALA A 147 3.30 2.14 13.19
C ALA A 147 4.75 2.36 13.66
N LEU A 148 5.04 2.05 14.93
CA LEU A 148 6.39 2.11 15.49
C LEU A 148 7.33 1.08 14.85
N TYR A 149 6.87 -0.15 14.58
CA TYR A 149 7.67 -1.14 13.86
C TYR A 149 8.01 -0.68 12.44
N LEU A 150 7.05 -0.08 11.72
CA LEU A 150 7.32 0.50 10.41
C LEU A 150 8.36 1.62 10.51
N TRP A 151 8.24 2.48 11.51
CA TRP A 151 9.19 3.58 11.77
C TRP A 151 10.61 3.08 12.04
N LYS A 152 10.74 2.00 12.81
CA LYS A 152 12.02 1.40 13.21
C LYS A 152 12.60 0.40 12.21
N ASN A 153 11.97 0.21 11.05
CA ASN A 153 12.43 -0.75 10.06
C ASN A 153 13.76 -0.29 9.44
N ASP A 154 14.81 -1.10 9.55
CA ASP A 154 16.17 -0.77 9.09
C ASP A 154 16.23 -0.37 7.62
N TYR A 155 15.43 -1.01 6.77
CA TYR A 155 15.35 -0.67 5.35
C TYR A 155 14.69 0.70 5.12
N ILE A 156 13.63 1.02 5.87
CA ILE A 156 13.01 2.35 5.78
C ILE A 156 13.97 3.42 6.31
N LEU A 157 14.71 3.13 7.39
CA LEU A 157 15.75 4.00 7.91
C LEU A 157 16.89 4.21 6.90
N SER A 158 17.30 3.19 6.15
CA SER A 158 18.29 3.35 5.09
C SER A 158 17.78 4.23 3.95
N LEU A 159 16.51 4.05 3.53
CA LEU A 159 15.87 4.90 2.52
C LEU A 159 15.77 6.37 2.95
N ILE A 160 15.56 6.65 4.25
CA ILE A 160 15.57 8.01 4.78
C ILE A 160 16.98 8.61 4.67
N LYS A 161 18.01 7.86 5.08
CA LYS A 161 19.41 8.30 5.06
C LYS A 161 19.90 8.60 3.64
N GLU A 162 19.56 7.75 2.67
CA GLU A 162 19.89 7.94 1.25
C GLU A 162 19.31 9.23 0.64
N GLN A 163 18.31 9.84 1.29
CA GLN A 163 17.68 11.07 0.83
C GLN A 163 18.15 12.32 1.54
N GLN A 164 19.02 12.18 2.54
CA GLN A 164 19.71 13.32 3.12
C GLN A 164 20.91 13.64 2.22
N PRO A 165 21.02 14.86 1.66
CA PRO A 165 22.26 15.27 1.00
C PRO A 165 23.39 15.25 2.05
N ASP A 166 24.58 14.79 1.65
CA ASP A 166 25.81 14.90 2.46
C ASP A 166 25.99 16.36 2.93
N GLY A 167 25.62 16.63 4.18
CA GLY A 167 25.59 17.98 4.74
C GLY A 167 24.79 18.02 6.04
N ASP A 168 25.51 17.85 7.14
CA ASP A 168 25.08 17.99 8.54
C ASP A 168 24.11 16.94 9.11
N VAL A 169 24.70 16.05 9.93
CA VAL A 169 24.04 15.16 10.91
C VAL A 169 23.32 15.96 12.04
N ALA A 170 23.12 17.28 11.86
CA ALA A 170 22.59 18.18 12.89
C ALA A 170 21.09 18.52 12.73
N ASP A 171 20.43 18.10 11.64
CA ASP A 171 19.04 18.51 11.35
C ASP A 171 18.12 17.32 11.06
N ILE A 172 18.29 16.21 11.79
CA ILE A 172 17.13 15.39 12.10
C ILE A 172 16.32 16.26 13.06
N PRO A 173 15.10 16.74 12.70
CA PRO A 173 14.27 17.40 13.70
C PRO A 173 14.20 16.44 14.87
N GLY A 174 14.65 16.87 16.05
CA GLY A 174 14.69 16.02 17.24
C GLY A 174 13.33 15.39 17.58
N ASP A 175 12.27 15.82 16.91
CA ASP A 175 10.88 15.35 16.98
C ASP A 175 10.62 14.09 16.14
N VAL A 176 11.48 13.76 15.18
CA VAL A 176 11.36 12.59 14.29
C VAL A 176 11.89 11.31 14.97
N LEU A 177 12.74 11.46 16.00
CA LEU A 177 13.24 10.36 16.83
C LEU A 177 12.66 10.35 18.25
N ARG A 178 11.71 11.23 18.57
CA ARG A 178 11.06 11.32 19.88
C ARG A 178 9.64 10.74 19.86
N PHE A 179 9.54 9.44 19.56
CA PHE A 179 8.47 8.56 20.04
C PHE A 179 9.05 7.17 20.30
#